data_AF-A0A920QAT8-F1
#
_entry.id   AF-A0A920QAT8-F1
#
_cell.length_a   1.000
_cell.length_b   1.000
_cell.length_c   1.000
_cell.angle_alpha   90.00
_cell.angle_beta   90.00
_cell.angle_gamma   90.00
#
_symmetry.space_group_name_H-M   'P 1'
#
loop_
_entity.id
_entity.type
_entity.pdbx_description
1 polymer ?
#
loop_
_entity_poly.entity_id
_entity_poly.type
_entity_poly.pdbx_seq_one_letter_code
_entity_poly.pdbx_strand_id
1 'polypeptide(L)' 'MKQIKKIGEDSKIAFRNARREGNDQLKQLEKDKLISQDEEKTAQEKVQKITDQHTGVVDELIATKEKELMTL' A
#
# COMPACT_ATOMS: atom_id res chain seq x y z
N MET A 1 15.47 -16.86 -4.04
CA MET A 1 15.33 -16.14 -2.74
C MET A 1 15.66 -14.65 -2.80
N LYS A 2 16.89 -14.22 -3.12
CA LYS A 2 17.25 -12.78 -3.13
C LYS A 2 16.33 -11.90 -3.99
N GLN A 3 15.92 -12.38 -5.16
CA GLN A 3 15.00 -11.64 -6.04
C GLN A 3 13.58 -11.48 -5.47
N ILE A 4 13.04 -12.51 -4.80
CA ILE A 4 11.69 -12.46 -4.23
C ILE A 4 11.65 -11.45 -3.08
N LYS A 5 12.65 -11.48 -2.19
CA LYS A 5 12.78 -10.49 -1.11
C LYS A 5 12.89 -9.07 -1.65
N LYS A 6 13.69 -8.87 -2.71
CA LYS A 6 13.83 -7.57 -3.37
C LYS A 6 12.50 -7.08 -3.94
N ILE A 7 11.78 -7.92 -4.69
CA ILE A 7 10.46 -7.58 -5.26
C ILE A 7 9.46 -7.23 -4.16
N GLY A 8 9.48 -7.98 -3.05
CA GLY A 8 8.66 -7.69 -1.88
C GLY A 8 8.93 -6.31 -1.27
N GLU A 9 10.20 -5.98 -1.09
CA GLU A 9 10.62 -4.70 -0.53
C GLU A 9 10.30 -3.53 -1.46
N ASP A 10 10.57 -3.68 -2.77
CA ASP A 10 10.21 -2.72 -3.80
C ASP A 10 8.69 -2.49 -3.85
N SER A 11 7.89 -3.55 -3.70
CA SER A 11 6.41 -3.46 -3.66
C SER A 11 5.93 -2.69 -2.43
N LYS A 12 6.53 -2.94 -1.25
CA LYS A 12 6.20 -2.19 -0.03
C LYS A 12 6.58 -0.71 -0.14
N ILE A 13 7.70 -0.41 -0.81
CA ILE A 13 8.10 0.98 -1.08
C ILE A 13 7.07 1.65 -2.00
N ALA A 14 6.66 0.98 -3.08
CA ALA A 14 5.63 1.47 -4.00
C ALA A 14 4.31 1.76 -3.28
N PHE A 15 3.84 0.87 -2.40
CA PHE A 15 2.62 1.09 -1.62
C PHE A 15 2.73 2.29 -0.67
N ARG A 16 3.89 2.49 -0.02
CA ARG A 16 4.11 3.68 0.83
C ARG A 16 4.07 4.97 0.02
N ASN A 17 4.66 4.96 -1.18
CA ASN A 17 4.64 6.11 -2.08
C ASN A 17 3.22 6.41 -2.57
N ALA A 18 2.48 5.39 -3.02
CA ALA A 18 1.09 5.53 -3.47
C ALA A 18 0.18 6.06 -2.35
N ARG A 19 0.35 5.57 -1.12
CA ARG A 19 -0.38 6.11 0.06
C ARG A 19 -0.06 7.59 0.28
N ARG A 20 1.21 7.98 0.15
CA ARG A 20 1.64 9.37 0.33
C ARG A 20 0.99 10.27 -0.73
N GLU A 21 1.08 9.91 -1.99
CA GLU A 21 0.45 10.65 -3.09
C GLU A 21 -1.07 10.73 -2.92
N GLY A 22 -1.73 9.63 -2.57
CA GLY A 22 -3.17 9.63 -2.30
C GLY A 22 -3.55 10.58 -1.17
N ASN A 23 -2.81 10.57 -0.06
CA ASN A 23 -3.06 11.48 1.06
C ASN A 23 -2.77 12.95 0.72
N ASP A 24 -1.73 13.23 -0.07
CA ASP A 24 -1.40 14.58 -0.51
C ASP A 24 -2.48 15.11 -1.48
N GLN A 25 -3.02 14.26 -2.36
CA GLN A 25 -4.16 14.60 -3.21
C GLN A 25 -5.42 14.88 -2.39
N LEU A 26 -5.73 14.07 -1.38
CA LEU A 26 -6.88 14.30 -0.50
C LEU A 26 -6.78 15.65 0.22
N LYS A 27 -5.59 16.01 0.73
CA LYS A 27 -5.37 17.33 1.32
C LYS A 27 -5.53 18.47 0.32
N GLN A 28 -5.13 18.26 -0.94
CA GLN A 28 -5.31 19.26 -1.98
C GLN A 28 -6.80 19.44 -2.32
N LEU A 29 -7.55 18.34 -2.44
CA LEU A 29 -9.00 18.37 -2.68
C LEU A 29 -9.76 19.07 -1.54
N GLU A 30 -9.33 18.89 -0.29
CA GLU A 30 -9.91 19.59 0.88
C GLU A 30 -9.64 21.10 0.82
N LYS A 31 -8.39 21.50 0.50
CA LYS A 31 -8.03 22.91 0.29
C LYS A 31 -8.81 23.56 -0.83
N ASP A 32 -9.04 22.81 -1.91
CA ASP A 32 -9.82 23.24 -3.07
C ASP A 32 -11.34 23.21 -2.77
N LYS A 33 -11.74 22.80 -1.55
CA LYS A 33 -13.12 22.67 -1.06
C LYS A 33 -13.97 21.74 -1.94
N LEU A 34 -13.33 20.79 -2.61
CA LEU A 34 -14.00 19.76 -3.41
C LEU A 34 -14.49 18.61 -2.54
N ILE A 35 -13.85 18.40 -1.39
CA ILE A 35 -14.27 17.46 -0.35
C ILE A 35 -14.31 18.17 1.00
N SER A 36 -15.15 17.67 1.90
CA SER A 36 -15.19 18.10 3.30
C SER A 36 -14.10 17.43 4.16
N GLN A 37 -13.83 17.98 5.34
CA GLN A 37 -12.89 17.40 6.31
C GLN A 37 -13.28 15.96 6.73
N ASP A 38 -14.57 15.67 6.84
CA ASP A 38 -15.07 14.33 7.17
C ASP A 38 -14.83 13.34 6.02
N GLU A 39 -14.99 13.79 4.78
CA GLU A 39 -14.69 13.00 3.58
C GLU A 39 -13.20 12.75 3.43
N GLU A 40 -12.35 13.76 3.67
CA GLU A 40 -10.89 13.61 3.69
C GLU A 40 -10.47 12.51 4.68
N LYS A 41 -11.00 12.57 5.90
CA LYS A 41 -10.69 11.61 6.96
C LYS A 41 -11.15 10.19 6.60
N THR A 42 -12.36 10.05 6.08
CA THR A 42 -12.90 8.77 5.60
C THR A 42 -12.07 8.21 4.45
N ALA A 43 -11.64 9.06 3.52
CA ALA A 43 -10.81 8.65 2.40
C ALA A 43 -9.40 8.23 2.85
N GLN A 44 -8.78 8.94 3.80
CA GLN A 44 -7.50 8.55 4.39
C GLN A 44 -7.59 7.18 5.07
N GLU A 45 -8.67 6.89 5.80
CA GLU A 45 -8.90 5.56 6.40
C GLU A 45 -9.04 4.47 5.33
N LYS A 46 -9.74 4.75 4.22
CA LYS A 46 -9.84 3.81 3.08
C LYS A 46 -8.48 3.56 2.44
N VAL A 47 -7.70 4.61 2.19
CA VAL A 47 -6.34 4.49 1.64
C VAL A 47 -5.48 3.64 2.57
N GLN A 48 -5.55 3.86 3.88
CA GLN A 48 -4.82 3.06 4.86
C GLN A 48 -5.23 1.57 4.81
N LYS A 49 -6.53 1.27 4.83
CA LYS A 49 -7.02 -0.11 4.72
C LYS A 49 -6.57 -0.81 3.44
N ILE A 50 -6.66 -0.13 2.29
CA ILE A 50 -6.21 -0.66 1.01
C ILE A 50 -4.70 -0.94 1.03
N THR A 51 -3.91 -0.01 1.58
CA THR A 51 -2.46 -0.15 1.70
C THR A 51 -2.08 -1.36 2.55
N ASP A 52 -2.74 -1.52 3.71
CA ASP A 52 -2.48 -2.63 4.63
C ASP A 52 -2.87 -3.97 4.02
N GLN A 53 -4.01 -4.03 3.33
CA GLN A 53 -4.46 -5.23 2.63
C GLN A 53 -3.44 -5.68 1.57
N HIS A 54 -2.98 -4.76 0.71
CA HIS A 54 -2.02 -5.09 -0.34
C HIS A 54 -0.64 -5.44 0.21
N THR A 55 -0.23 -4.80 1.31
CA THR A 55 1.00 -5.16 2.01
C THR A 55 0.93 -6.60 2.53
N GLY A 56 -0.20 -6.99 3.13
CA GLY A 56 -0.42 -8.37 3.60
C GLY A 56 -0.40 -9.39 2.45
N VAL A 57 -1.06 -9.09 1.33
CA VAL A 57 -1.04 -9.94 0.13
C VAL A 57 0.38 -10.15 -0.40
N VAL A 58 1.20 -9.10 -0.43
CA VAL A 58 2.61 -9.21 -0.85
C VAL A 58 3.41 -10.10 0.10
N ASP A 59 3.19 -9.98 1.41
CA ASP A 59 3.86 -10.81 2.41
C ASP A 59 3.47 -12.30 2.28
N GLU A 60 2.19 -12.59 2.06
CA GLU A 60 1.71 -13.96 1.80
C GLU A 60 2.28 -14.54 0.50
N LEU A 61 2.35 -13.73 -0.57
CA LEU A 61 2.93 -14.14 -1.85
C LEU A 61 4.41 -14.48 -1.71
N ILE A 62 5.17 -13.64 -1.01
CA ILE A 62 6.59 -13.89 -0.72
C ILE A 62 6.75 -15.20 0.05
N ALA A 63 5.98 -15.38 1.14
CA ALA A 63 6.06 -16.57 1.97
C ALA A 63 5.71 -17.85 1.21
N THR A 64 4.65 -17.81 0.39
CA THR A 64 4.22 -18.92 -0.46
C THR A 64 5.32 -19.28 -1.46
N LYS A 65 5.89 -18.28 -2.14
CA LYS A 65 6.92 -18.50 -3.14
C LYS A 65 8.25 -18.94 -2.55
N GLU A 66 8.60 -18.49 -1.34
CA GLU A 66 9.75 -19.00 -0.60
C GLU A 66 9.57 -20.47 -0.21
N LYS A 67 8.37 -20.87 0.24
CA LYS A 67 8.07 -22.26 0.59
C LYS A 67 8.11 -23.18 -0.63
N GLU A 68 7.54 -22.78 -1.76
CA GLU A 68 7.62 -23.54 -3.02
C GLU A 68 9.08 -23.78 -3.43
N LEU A 69 9.94 -22.77 -3.34
CA LEU A 69 11.35 -22.89 -3.70
C LEU A 69 12.19 -23.70 -2.70
N MET A 70 11.80 -23.79 -1.42
CA MET A 70 12.48 -24.64 -0.43
C MET A 70 12.10 -26.11 -0.54
N THR A 71 10.98 -26.42 -1.19
CA THR A 71 10.45 -27.79 -1.31
C THR A 71 10.90 -28.47 -2.61
N LEU A 72 11.63 -27.76 -3.47
CA LEU A 72 12.21 -28.25 -4.73
C LEU A 72 13.69 -28.60 -4.55
#